data_AF-A0A6U6MHI3-F1
#
_entry.id   AF-A0A6U6MHI3-F1
#
_cell.length_a   1.000
_cell.length_b   1.000
_cell.length_c   1.000
_cell.angle_alpha   90.00
_cell.angle_beta   90.00
_cell.angle_gamma   90.00
#
_symmetry.space_group_name_H-M   'P 1'
#
loop_
_entity.id
_entity.type
_entity.pdbx_description
1 polymer ?
#
loop_
_entity_poly.entity_id
_entity_poly.type
_entity_poly.pdbx_seq_one_letter_code
_entity_poly.pdbx_strand_id
1 'polypeptide(L)'
;SQLQESSDFVKVVNVRELSQKPEAGSVVDVVFDLSGTAIEYSTGDAIGVFPTNNSECVELFGVLLNQPLDTPFTMLPVDESITQDLPFACPTTLREVLAQVVDIMGKPSKRVIAELAAFCGDPEEQRALEHLASPEGKEQWEE
;
A
#
# COMPACT_ATOMS: atom_id res chain seq x y z
N SER A 1 -3.19 11.08 20.31
CA SER A 1 -2.72 10.06 21.27
C SER A 1 -3.59 8.83 21.13
N GLN A 2 -3.00 7.63 21.09
CA GLN A 2 -3.60 6.33 20.73
C GLN A 2 -3.61 6.20 19.20
N LEU A 3 -2.73 5.43 18.54
CA LEU A 3 -2.20 4.11 18.85
C LEU A 3 -0.67 4.12 18.78
N GLN A 4 0.00 4.01 19.92
CA GLN A 4 1.35 3.46 19.95
C GLN A 4 1.16 1.96 20.17
N GLU A 5 0.61 1.27 19.16
CA GLU A 5 0.63 -0.18 19.15
C GLU A 5 2.10 -0.59 19.17
N SER A 6 2.48 -1.44 20.13
CA SER A 6 3.80 -2.05 20.12
C SER A 6 3.87 -2.92 18.87
N SER A 7 4.40 -2.34 17.79
CA SER A 7 4.77 -3.05 16.58
C SER A 7 5.95 -3.97 16.93
N ASP A 8 5.65 -5.09 17.58
CA ASP A 8 6.63 -6.12 17.83
C ASP A 8 6.75 -6.95 16.56
N PHE A 9 7.98 -7.07 16.04
CA PHE A 9 8.26 -8.02 14.98
C PHE A 9 8.14 -9.43 15.55
N VAL A 10 7.09 -10.14 15.14
CA VAL A 10 6.83 -11.51 15.55
C VAL A 10 7.43 -12.47 14.53
N LYS A 11 8.16 -13.48 15.01
CA LYS A 11 8.76 -14.47 14.13
C LYS A 11 7.71 -15.47 13.64
N VAL A 12 7.66 -15.71 12.34
CA VAL A 12 6.94 -16.85 11.77
C VAL A 12 7.80 -18.10 11.92
N VAL A 13 7.29 -19.10 12.63
CA VAL A 13 8.01 -20.36 12.90
C VAL A 13 7.58 -21.52 12.00
N ASN A 14 6.38 -21.46 11.44
CA ASN A 14 5.91 -22.47 10.50
C ASN A 14 4.91 -21.86 9.51
N VAL A 15 4.99 -22.31 8.26
CA VAL A 15 4.01 -22.03 7.20
C VAL A 15 3.72 -23.36 6.50
N ARG A 16 2.46 -23.80 6.52
CA ARG A 16 2.06 -25.08 5.94
C ARG A 16 0.86 -24.89 5.02
N GLU A 17 0.99 -25.33 3.77
CA GLU A 17 -0.13 -25.41 2.84
C GLU A 17 -1.13 -26.49 3.29
N LEU A 18 -2.40 -26.12 3.38
CA LEU A 18 -3.52 -26.99 3.72
C LEU A 18 -4.33 -27.39 2.48
N SER A 19 -4.28 -26.60 1.39
CA SER A 19 -5.01 -26.96 0.17
C SER A 19 -4.41 -28.19 -0.50
N GLN A 20 -5.25 -29.19 -0.73
CA GLN A 20 -4.89 -30.40 -1.48
C GLN A 20 -5.07 -30.24 -2.99
N LYS A 21 -5.78 -29.18 -3.40
CA LYS A 21 -6.14 -28.87 -4.79
C LYS A 21 -5.79 -27.42 -5.11
N PRO A 22 -4.61 -27.16 -5.69
CA PRO A 22 -4.13 -25.81 -5.97
C PRO A 22 -5.08 -25.01 -6.87
N GLU A 23 -5.81 -25.68 -7.75
CA GLU A 23 -6.76 -25.07 -8.70
C GLU A 23 -7.98 -24.39 -8.05
N ALA A 24 -8.28 -24.72 -6.79
CA ALA A 24 -9.40 -24.12 -6.04
C ALA A 24 -8.97 -22.98 -5.11
N GLY A 25 -7.66 -22.67 -5.06
CA GLY A 25 -7.06 -21.70 -4.16
C GLY A 25 -6.09 -22.32 -3.15
N SER A 26 -5.31 -21.46 -2.51
CA SER A 26 -4.35 -21.82 -1.46
C SER A 26 -4.89 -21.41 -0.10
N VAL A 27 -4.70 -22.29 0.89
CA VAL A 27 -5.03 -22.05 2.29
C VAL A 27 -3.80 -22.41 3.10
N VAL A 28 -3.25 -21.45 3.82
CA VAL A 28 -2.02 -21.64 4.60
C VAL A 28 -2.29 -21.55 6.09
N ASP A 29 -1.67 -22.46 6.83
CA ASP A 29 -1.56 -22.46 8.28
C ASP A 29 -0.24 -21.79 8.67
N VAL A 30 -0.31 -20.65 9.36
CA VAL A 30 0.85 -19.84 9.75
C VAL A 30 0.94 -19.79 11.26
N VAL A 31 2.10 -20.17 11.79
CA VAL A 31 2.38 -20.18 13.24
C VAL A 31 3.36 -19.08 13.57
N PHE A 32 2.95 -18.23 14.52
CA PHE A 32 3.71 -17.10 15.03
C PHE A 32 4.26 -17.43 16.42
N ASP A 33 5.54 -17.11 16.67
CA ASP A 33 6.17 -17.26 17.97
C ASP A 33 6.10 -15.94 18.75
N LEU A 34 5.22 -15.89 19.73
CA LEU A 34 5.01 -14.74 20.61
C LEU A 34 5.97 -14.75 21.82
N SER A 35 6.91 -15.70 21.90
CA SER A 35 7.84 -15.76 23.02
C SER A 35 8.69 -14.49 23.10
N GLY A 36 8.64 -13.80 24.23
CA GLY A 36 9.40 -12.57 24.45
C GLY A 36 8.72 -11.29 23.95
N THR A 37 7.51 -11.37 23.40
CA THR A 37 6.66 -10.20 23.16
C THR A 37 5.75 -9.94 24.37
N ALA A 38 5.16 -8.75 24.43
CA ALA A 38 4.15 -8.41 25.44
C ALA A 38 2.72 -8.78 24.99
N ILE A 39 2.58 -9.54 23.89
CA ILE A 39 1.29 -9.82 23.26
C ILE A 39 0.60 -10.96 23.99
N GLU A 40 -0.57 -10.68 24.54
CA GLU A 40 -1.50 -11.65 25.11
C GLU A 40 -2.71 -11.77 24.18
N TYR A 41 -3.22 -12.99 23.94
CA TYR A 41 -4.38 -13.22 23.10
C TYR A 41 -5.31 -14.30 23.67
N SER A 42 -6.58 -14.24 23.30
CA SER A 42 -7.62 -15.21 23.60
C SER A 42 -8.20 -15.81 22.33
N THR A 43 -8.81 -16.99 22.44
CA THR A 43 -9.50 -17.63 21.31
C THR A 43 -10.65 -16.74 20.83
N GLY A 44 -10.58 -16.35 19.56
CA GLY A 44 -11.56 -15.46 18.93
C GLY A 44 -11.03 -14.05 18.64
N ASP A 45 -9.83 -13.71 19.13
CA ASP A 45 -9.20 -12.41 18.83
C ASP A 45 -8.73 -12.34 17.37
N ALA A 46 -8.75 -11.13 16.81
CA ALA A 46 -8.22 -10.83 15.50
C ALA A 46 -6.79 -10.30 15.60
N ILE A 47 -5.95 -10.66 14.64
CA ILE A 47 -4.59 -10.12 14.51
C ILE A 47 -4.52 -9.17 13.31
N GLY A 48 -3.84 -8.04 13.50
CA GLY A 48 -3.42 -7.17 12.42
C GLY A 48 -2.06 -7.62 11.89
N VAL A 49 -1.93 -7.74 10.58
CA VAL A 49 -0.65 -7.97 9.90
C VAL A 49 -0.38 -6.79 9.00
N PHE A 50 0.79 -6.18 9.13
CA PHE A 50 1.26 -5.11 8.26
C PHE A 50 2.08 -5.72 7.12
N PRO A 51 1.53 -5.88 5.91
CA PRO A 51 2.23 -6.50 4.81
C PRO A 51 3.25 -5.55 4.18
N THR A 52 4.17 -6.14 3.42
CA THR A 52 5.10 -5.42 2.54
C THR A 52 4.71 -5.69 1.09
N ASN A 53 4.64 -4.65 0.26
CA ASN A 53 4.43 -4.82 -1.17
C ASN A 53 5.60 -5.59 -1.82
N ASN A 54 5.32 -6.31 -2.90
CA ASN A 54 6.34 -7.05 -3.64
C ASN A 54 7.42 -6.09 -4.16
N SER A 55 8.69 -6.41 -3.89
CA SER A 55 9.83 -5.60 -4.32
C SER A 55 9.87 -5.41 -5.83
N GLU A 56 9.48 -6.40 -6.63
CA GLU A 56 9.44 -6.28 -8.10
C GLU A 56 8.45 -5.19 -8.55
N CYS A 57 7.29 -5.09 -7.89
CA CYS A 57 6.33 -4.02 -8.14
C CYS A 57 6.90 -2.66 -7.74
N VAL A 58 7.56 -2.58 -6.58
CA VAL A 58 8.20 -1.34 -6.11
C VAL A 58 9.28 -0.87 -7.09
N GLU A 59 10.12 -1.78 -7.59
CA GLU A 59 11.14 -1.47 -8.60
C GLU A 59 10.51 -0.99 -9.91
N LEU A 60 9.42 -1.63 -10.36
CA LEU A 60 8.69 -1.22 -11.56
C LEU A 60 8.17 0.22 -11.44
N PHE A 61 7.65 0.61 -10.28
CA PHE A 61 7.24 2.00 -10.04
C PHE A 61 8.41 2.99 -10.16
N GLY A 62 9.60 2.63 -9.68
CA GLY A 62 10.81 3.45 -9.86
C GLY A 62 11.14 3.69 -11.33
N VAL A 63 11.03 2.65 -12.16
CA VAL A 63 11.23 2.72 -13.62
C VAL A 63 10.15 3.58 -14.28
N LEU A 64 8.87 3.35 -13.97
CA LEU A 64 7.74 4.07 -14.57
C LEU A 64 7.75 5.57 -14.23
N LEU A 65 8.10 5.92 -12.99
CA LEU A 65 8.20 7.31 -12.53
C LEU A 65 9.52 7.98 -12.93
N ASN A 66 10.50 7.20 -13.39
CA ASN A 66 11.87 7.64 -13.65
C ASN A 66 12.48 8.39 -12.46
N GLN A 67 12.32 7.84 -11.25
CA GLN A 67 12.81 8.42 -10.00
C GLN A 67 13.72 7.44 -9.23
N PRO A 68 14.78 7.94 -8.56
CA PRO A 68 15.62 7.10 -7.72
C PRO A 68 14.89 6.72 -6.43
N LEU A 69 14.64 5.41 -6.23
CA LEU A 69 13.85 4.91 -5.10
C LEU A 69 14.51 5.13 -3.73
N ASP A 70 15.85 5.08 -3.68
CA ASP A 70 16.64 5.11 -2.45
C ASP A 70 17.10 6.52 -2.05
N THR A 71 16.70 7.55 -2.79
CA THR A 71 17.07 8.94 -2.43
C THR A 71 16.19 9.43 -1.28
N PRO A 72 16.78 9.83 -0.14
CA PRO A 72 15.99 10.36 0.97
C PRO A 72 15.31 11.67 0.59
N PHE A 73 14.05 11.83 1.00
CA PHE A 73 13.29 13.06 0.86
C PHE A 73 12.50 13.37 2.14
N THR A 74 12.04 14.62 2.22
CA THR A 74 11.17 15.10 3.28
C THR A 74 9.97 15.79 2.66
N MET A 75 8.75 15.42 3.06
CA MET A 75 7.55 16.18 2.70
C MET A 75 7.41 17.37 3.63
N LEU A 76 7.13 18.54 3.04
CA LEU A 76 6.79 19.75 3.77
C LEU A 76 5.36 20.14 3.40
N PRO A 77 4.55 20.63 4.36
CA PRO A 77 3.26 21.22 4.04
C PRO A 77 3.43 22.35 3.03
N VAL A 78 2.50 22.45 2.08
CA VAL A 78 2.50 23.53 1.08
C VAL A 78 2.27 24.90 1.74
N ASP A 79 1.56 24.92 2.88
CA ASP A 79 1.30 26.09 3.71
C ASP A 79 1.63 25.76 5.17
N GLU A 80 2.38 26.65 5.84
CA GLU A 80 2.74 26.55 7.26
C GLU A 80 1.52 26.58 8.20
N SER A 81 0.36 27.05 7.71
CA SER A 81 -0.90 27.00 8.45
C SER A 81 -1.52 25.60 8.54
N ILE A 82 -1.05 24.65 7.72
CA ILE A 82 -1.51 23.26 7.73
C ILE A 82 -0.88 22.55 8.93
N THR A 83 -1.69 22.34 9.96
CA THR A 83 -1.30 21.58 11.16
C THR A 83 -1.62 20.09 11.06
N GLN A 84 -2.07 19.61 9.90
CA GLN A 84 -2.30 18.17 9.72
C GLN A 84 -0.98 17.42 9.68
N ASP A 85 -0.97 16.27 10.34
CA ASP A 85 0.17 15.37 10.30
C ASP A 85 0.44 14.94 8.85
N LEU A 86 1.73 14.83 8.52
CA LEU A 86 2.16 14.28 7.24
C LEU A 86 1.60 12.86 7.07
N PRO A 87 1.31 12.42 5.83
CA PRO A 87 0.74 11.10 5.57
C PRO A 87 1.64 9.95 6.04
N PHE A 88 2.95 10.22 6.19
CA PHE A 88 3.94 9.29 6.71
C PHE A 88 5.10 10.04 7.37
N ALA A 89 5.83 9.32 8.22
CA ALA A 89 7.01 9.87 8.89
C ALA A 89 8.11 10.21 7.88
N CYS A 90 8.74 11.38 8.06
CA CYS A 90 9.86 11.86 7.26
C CYS A 90 11.06 12.19 8.18
N PRO A 91 12.31 12.15 7.68
CA PRO A 91 12.71 11.81 6.30
C PRO A 91 12.55 10.32 6.00
N THR A 92 12.25 9.98 4.74
CA THR A 92 12.07 8.60 4.24
C THR A 92 12.52 8.51 2.78
N THR A 93 12.47 7.31 2.19
CA THR A 93 12.77 7.06 0.77
C THR A 93 11.51 6.66 0.00
N LEU A 94 11.52 6.82 -1.32
CA LEU A 94 10.38 6.41 -2.14
C LEU A 94 10.19 4.88 -2.08
N ARG A 95 11.28 4.12 -1.92
CA ARG A 95 11.27 2.68 -1.64
C ARG A 95 10.44 2.35 -0.40
N GLU A 96 10.72 2.99 0.73
CA GLU A 96 10.02 2.72 2.00
C GLU A 96 8.52 3.03 1.88
N VAL A 97 8.18 4.18 1.29
CA VAL A 97 6.79 4.59 1.10
C VAL A 97 6.04 3.59 0.23
N LEU A 98 6.59 3.25 -0.95
CA LEU A 98 5.96 2.28 -1.87
C LEU A 98 5.91 0.86 -1.29
N ALA A 99 6.85 0.49 -0.41
CA ALA A 99 6.91 -0.84 0.16
C ALA A 99 5.97 -1.04 1.36
N GLN A 100 5.78 -0.02 2.20
CA GLN A 100 5.16 -0.16 3.53
C GLN A 100 3.94 0.72 3.78
N VAL A 101 3.80 1.83 3.04
CA VAL A 101 2.86 2.90 3.40
C VAL A 101 1.67 2.97 2.46
N VAL A 102 1.91 2.83 1.15
CA VAL A 102 0.86 3.01 0.14
C VAL A 102 0.43 1.69 -0.49
N ASP A 103 -0.86 1.61 -0.82
CA ASP A 103 -1.39 0.51 -1.64
C ASP A 103 -1.12 0.80 -3.12
N ILE A 104 -0.28 -0.04 -3.74
CA ILE A 104 0.08 0.03 -5.15
C ILE A 104 -0.55 -1.07 -6.00
N MET A 105 -1.27 -2.01 -5.37
CA MET A 105 -1.86 -3.19 -6.01
C MET A 105 -3.40 -3.11 -6.06
N GLY A 106 -4.01 -2.29 -5.22
CA GLY A 106 -5.44 -2.03 -5.21
C GLY A 106 -5.92 -1.25 -6.43
N LYS A 107 -7.23 -1.34 -6.70
CA LYS A 107 -7.88 -0.52 -7.72
C LYS A 107 -7.74 0.95 -7.31
N PRO A 108 -7.11 1.82 -8.12
CA PRO A 108 -6.96 3.24 -7.78
C PRO A 108 -8.34 3.88 -7.62
N SER A 109 -8.46 4.98 -6.88
CA SER A 109 -9.74 5.69 -6.80
C SER A 109 -9.98 6.56 -8.04
N LYS A 110 -11.24 6.86 -8.37
CA LYS A 110 -11.58 7.82 -9.44
C LYS A 110 -10.89 9.19 -9.25
N ARG A 111 -10.71 9.61 -8.00
CA ARG A 111 -9.99 10.85 -7.66
C ARG A 111 -8.53 10.79 -8.10
N VAL A 112 -7.84 9.69 -7.81
CA VAL A 112 -6.44 9.48 -8.23
C VAL A 112 -6.34 9.49 -9.75
N ILE A 113 -7.27 8.84 -10.46
CA ILE A 113 -7.30 8.85 -11.94
C ILE A 113 -7.45 10.27 -12.49
N ALA A 114 -8.35 11.07 -11.91
CA ALA A 114 -8.53 12.47 -12.31
C ALA A 114 -7.25 13.30 -12.07
N GLU A 115 -6.56 13.09 -10.95
CA GLU A 115 -5.29 13.76 -10.66
C GLU A 115 -4.18 13.32 -11.63
N LEU A 116 -4.10 12.03 -11.99
CA LEU A 116 -3.13 11.51 -12.96
C LEU A 116 -3.36 12.04 -14.38
N ALA A 117 -4.61 12.27 -14.78
CA ALA A 117 -4.94 12.81 -16.10
C ALA A 117 -4.25 14.17 -16.36
N ALA A 118 -4.09 15.00 -15.31
CA ALA A 118 -3.41 16.30 -15.41
C ALA A 118 -1.91 16.21 -15.71
N PHE A 119 -1.30 15.03 -15.53
CA PHE A 119 0.11 14.77 -15.83
C PHE A 119 0.32 14.01 -17.15
N CYS A 120 -0.76 13.68 -17.87
CA CYS A 120 -0.67 12.97 -19.13
C CYS A 120 -0.22 13.89 -20.27
N GLY A 121 0.77 13.46 -21.04
CA GLY A 121 1.28 14.22 -22.20
C GLY A 121 0.51 14.00 -23.49
N ASP A 122 -0.22 12.89 -23.60
CA ASP A 122 -1.05 12.56 -24.76
C ASP A 122 -2.49 13.05 -24.53
N PRO A 123 -3.02 13.95 -25.38
CA PRO A 123 -4.38 14.48 -25.24
C PRO A 123 -5.49 13.43 -25.32
N GLU A 124 -5.29 12.33 -26.06
CA GLU A 124 -6.28 11.26 -26.17
C GLU A 124 -6.32 10.41 -24.90
N GLU A 125 -5.16 10.05 -24.35
CA GLU A 125 -5.05 9.34 -23.07
C GLU A 125 -5.59 10.19 -21.92
N GLN A 126 -5.28 11.49 -21.90
CA GLN A 126 -5.82 12.44 -20.91
C GLN A 126 -7.36 12.42 -20.92
N ARG A 127 -7.98 12.58 -22.10
CA ARG A 127 -9.46 12.56 -22.20
C ARG A 127 -10.05 11.23 -21.78
N ALA A 128 -9.36 10.12 -22.07
CA ALA A 128 -9.80 8.79 -21.66
C ALA A 128 -9.80 8.66 -20.12
N LEU A 129 -8.75 9.13 -19.45
CA LEU A 129 -8.66 9.13 -17.98
C LEU A 129 -9.70 10.07 -17.33
N GLU A 130 -9.90 11.25 -17.91
CA GLU A 130 -10.93 12.21 -17.46
C GLU A 130 -12.35 11.61 -17.58
N HIS A 131 -12.64 10.95 -18.71
CA HIS A 131 -13.91 10.25 -18.91
C HIS A 131 -14.08 9.11 -17.91
N LEU A 132 -13.06 8.29 -17.71
CA LEU A 132 -13.09 7.17 -16.76
C LEU A 132 -13.37 7.64 -15.32
N ALA A 133 -12.80 8.79 -14.93
CA ALA A 133 -13.03 9.41 -13.63
C ALA A 133 -14.41 10.11 -13.51
N SER A 134 -15.11 10.36 -14.62
CA SER A 134 -16.37 11.10 -14.63
C SER A 134 -17.58 10.24 -14.21
N PRO A 135 -18.75 10.87 -13.96
CA PRO A 135 -20.01 10.15 -13.78
C PRO A 135 -20.41 9.30 -15.00
N GLU A 136 -20.13 9.79 -16.21
CA GLU A 136 -20.45 9.12 -17.47
C GLU A 136 -19.60 7.85 -17.68
N GLY A 137 -18.34 7.84 -17.23
CA GLY A 137 -17.47 6.66 -17.27
C GLY A 137 -17.71 5.64 -16.16
N LYS A 138 -18.81 5.75 -15.39
CA LYS A 138 -19.10 4.84 -14.27
C LYS A 138 -19.18 3.37 -14.69
N GLU A 139 -19.81 3.08 -15.82
CA GLU A 139 -19.97 1.70 -16.30
C GLU A 139 -18.60 1.08 -16.65
N GLN A 140 -17.78 1.80 -17.41
CA GLN A 140 -16.41 1.38 -17.76
C GLN A 140 -15.50 1.25 -16.53
N TRP A 141 -15.78 2.01 -15.47
CA TRP A 141 -15.05 1.91 -14.21
C TRP A 141 -15.46 0.70 -13.37
N GLU A 142 -16.68 0.19 -13.50
CA GLU A 142 -17.19 -0.93 -12.69
C GLU A 142 -16.91 -2.30 -13.32
N GLU A 143 -16.66 -2.35 -14.63
CA GLU A 143 -16.02 -3.49 -15.31
C GLU A 143 -14.61 -3.79 -14.78
#